data_AF-A0A4S8L9W7-F1
#
_entry.id   AF-A0A4S8L9W7-F1
#
_cell.length_a   1.000
_cell.length_b   1.000
_cell.length_c   1.000
_cell.angle_alpha   90.00
_cell.angle_beta   90.00
_cell.angle_gamma   90.00
#
_symmetry.space_group_name_H-M   'P 1'
#
loop_
_entity.id
_entity.type
_entity.pdbx_description
1 polymer ?
#
loop_
_entity_poly.entity_id
_entity_poly.type
_entity_poly.pdbx_seq_one_letter_code
_entity_poly.pdbx_strand_id
1 'polypeptide(L)'
;MEDLQNAERIRAKAAKGNRAEAQRRTLAGEDPVPGAREKNRVASWIWCGTSQGDLETDKALYDGLQTEWCKAYARVKRWREEVLLLQEEMRRCLVTLEWQACQWVERARIDTFEGERLEGASAYAHEQAAIRRSIAARFQKLWNSTDLREFRP
;
A
#
# COMPACT_ATOMS: atom_id res chain seq x y z
N MET A 1 24.95 -34.33 -10.20
CA MET A 1 23.80 -34.12 -9.27
C MET A 1 24.26 -33.52 -7.94
N GLU A 2 25.38 -33.97 -7.37
CA GLU A 2 25.98 -33.38 -6.15
C GLU A 2 26.45 -31.92 -6.30
N ASP A 3 26.99 -31.53 -7.46
CA ASP A 3 27.53 -30.16 -7.65
C ASP A 3 26.46 -29.06 -7.61
N LEU A 4 25.26 -29.36 -8.12
CA LEU A 4 24.11 -28.45 -8.08
C LEU A 4 23.61 -28.28 -6.64
N GLN A 5 23.53 -29.37 -5.89
CA GLN A 5 23.14 -29.34 -4.48
C GLN A 5 24.18 -28.61 -3.62
N ASN A 6 25.47 -28.74 -3.95
CA ASN A 6 26.52 -28.02 -3.23
C ASN A 6 26.49 -26.51 -3.54
N ALA A 7 26.27 -26.13 -4.80
CA ALA A 7 26.08 -24.73 -5.20
C ALA A 7 24.85 -24.09 -4.53
N GLU A 8 23.74 -24.83 -4.43
CA GLU A 8 22.55 -24.37 -3.71
C GLU A 8 22.80 -24.21 -2.21
N ARG A 9 23.55 -25.12 -1.58
CA ARG A 9 23.94 -25.01 -0.17
C ARG A 9 24.86 -23.83 0.08
N ILE A 10 25.81 -23.55 -0.82
CA ILE A 10 26.70 -22.39 -0.76
C ILE A 10 25.89 -21.09 -0.88
N ARG A 11 24.98 -21.01 -1.86
CA ARG A 11 24.09 -19.85 -2.04
C ARG A 11 23.16 -19.65 -0.85
N ALA A 12 22.59 -20.72 -0.30
CA ALA A 12 21.72 -20.66 0.87
C ALA A 12 22.48 -20.22 2.13
N LYS A 13 23.72 -20.69 2.33
CA LYS A 13 24.60 -20.24 3.42
C LYS A 13 24.99 -18.77 3.25
N ALA A 14 25.37 -18.34 2.05
CA ALA A 14 25.68 -16.95 1.74
C ALA A 14 24.46 -16.03 1.96
N ALA A 15 23.27 -16.44 1.50
CA ALA A 15 22.02 -15.70 1.73
C ALA A 15 21.65 -15.60 3.22
N LYS A 16 21.92 -16.64 4.03
CA LYS A 16 21.75 -16.60 5.48
C LYS A 16 22.75 -15.66 6.17
N GLY A 17 24.02 -15.67 5.76
CA GLY A 17 25.04 -14.74 6.25
C GLY A 17 24.65 -13.28 5.99
N ASN A 18 24.25 -12.98 4.76
CA ASN A 18 23.84 -11.63 4.35
C ASN A 18 22.59 -11.14 5.11
N ARG A 19 21.65 -12.04 5.46
CA ARG A 19 20.48 -11.69 6.28
C ARG A 19 20.84 -11.38 7.73
N ALA A 20 21.73 -12.16 8.34
CA ALA A 20 22.18 -11.95 9.71
C ALA A 20 22.98 -10.65 9.84
N GLU A 21 23.82 -10.34 8.85
CA GLU A 21 24.58 -9.09 8.76
C GLU A 21 23.66 -7.88 8.52
N ALA A 22 22.66 -7.99 7.63
CA ALA A 22 21.67 -6.95 7.42
C ALA A 22 20.85 -6.64 8.70
N GLN A 23 20.50 -7.67 9.48
CA GLN A 23 19.82 -7.48 10.77
C GLN A 23 20.71 -6.78 11.80
N ARG A 24 22.00 -7.12 11.88
CA ARG A 24 22.97 -6.45 12.76
C ARG A 24 23.11 -4.97 12.44
N ARG A 25 23.23 -4.60 11.16
CA ARG A 25 23.32 -3.20 10.73
C ARG A 25 22.07 -2.39 11.06
N THR A 26 20.88 -2.98 10.88
CA THR A 26 19.63 -2.32 11.27
C THR A 26 19.50 -2.08 12.77
N LEU A 27 20.05 -2.98 13.61
CA LEU A 27 20.09 -2.81 15.07
C LEU A 27 21.10 -1.75 15.52
N ALA A 28 22.18 -1.55 14.75
CA ALA A 28 23.22 -0.56 15.00
C ALA A 28 22.89 0.84 14.47
N GLY A 29 21.79 1.01 13.73
CA GLY A 29 21.41 2.28 13.10
C GLY A 29 22.26 2.66 11.87
N GLU A 30 23.00 1.71 11.30
CA GLU A 30 23.80 1.91 10.09
C GLU A 30 22.95 1.82 8.81
N ASP A 31 23.45 2.41 7.72
CA ASP A 31 22.78 2.38 6.42
C ASP A 31 22.50 0.94 5.95
N PRO A 32 21.27 0.65 5.48
CA PRO A 32 20.89 -0.68 5.05
C PRO A 32 21.72 -1.16 3.86
N VAL A 33 22.07 -2.45 3.88
CA VAL A 33 22.83 -3.10 2.80
C VAL A 33 22.16 -2.82 1.43
N PRO A 34 22.89 -2.25 0.46
CA PRO A 34 22.36 -2.00 -0.88
C PRO A 34 21.80 -3.29 -1.51
N GLY A 35 20.60 -3.22 -2.06
CA GLY A 35 19.91 -4.35 -2.69
C GLY A 35 19.06 -5.19 -1.74
N ALA A 36 19.09 -4.95 -0.42
CA ALA A 36 18.39 -5.79 0.56
C ALA A 36 16.86 -5.56 0.63
N ARG A 37 16.36 -4.43 0.11
CA ARG A 37 14.93 -4.07 0.10
C ARG A 37 14.55 -3.49 -1.26
N GLU A 38 13.26 -3.57 -1.60
CA GLU A 38 12.71 -2.98 -2.84
C GLU A 38 13.07 -1.50 -2.99
N LYS A 39 12.97 -0.74 -1.90
CA LYS A 39 13.34 0.69 -1.85
C LYS A 39 14.85 0.97 -2.01
N ASN A 40 15.69 -0.05 -1.88
CA ASN A 40 17.16 0.04 -1.96
C ASN A 40 17.71 -0.87 -3.07
N ARG A 41 16.95 -1.17 -4.13
CA ARG A 41 17.47 -2.01 -5.22
C ARG A 41 18.69 -1.36 -5.86
N VAL A 42 19.80 -2.10 -5.89
CA VAL A 42 20.96 -1.77 -6.71
C VAL A 42 20.65 -2.22 -8.12
N ALA A 43 20.82 -1.33 -9.10
CA ALA A 43 20.72 -1.69 -10.51
C ALA A 43 21.65 -2.88 -10.78
N SER A 44 21.16 -3.90 -11.49
CA SER A 44 22.00 -5.06 -11.78
C SER A 44 23.21 -4.66 -12.64
N TRP A 45 24.33 -5.37 -12.50
CA TRP A 45 25.57 -5.08 -13.23
C TRP A 45 25.41 -5.03 -14.75
N ILE A 46 24.37 -5.66 -15.30
CA ILE A 46 24.01 -5.65 -16.73
C ILE A 46 23.62 -4.23 -17.18
N TRP A 47 23.12 -3.41 -16.26
CA TRP A 47 22.87 -1.98 -16.46
C TRP A 47 24.10 -1.10 -16.18
N CYS A 48 25.22 -1.71 -15.78
CA CYS A 48 26.50 -1.04 -15.49
C CYS A 48 27.58 -1.34 -16.55
N GLY A 49 27.19 -1.65 -17.79
CA GLY A 49 28.11 -1.74 -18.93
C GLY A 49 27.96 -0.52 -19.84
N THR A 50 28.98 0.04 -20.48
CA THR A 50 30.43 -0.25 -20.45
C THR A 50 31.17 1.01 -20.93
N SER A 51 32.47 1.07 -20.68
CA SER A 51 33.39 2.15 -21.05
C SER A 51 33.25 2.66 -22.49
N GLN A 52 33.25 3.99 -22.64
CA GLN A 52 34.00 4.72 -23.66
C GLN A 52 34.12 4.04 -25.04
N GLY A 53 33.06 4.08 -25.86
CA GLY A 53 33.25 4.25 -27.31
C GLY A 53 32.68 3.23 -28.30
N ASP A 54 31.80 2.29 -27.94
CA ASP A 54 31.15 1.42 -28.94
C ASP A 54 29.64 1.69 -29.07
N LEU A 55 29.26 2.46 -30.10
CA LEU A 55 27.92 3.02 -30.31
C LEU A 55 26.83 1.96 -30.63
N GLU A 56 27.20 0.81 -31.18
CA GLU A 56 26.22 -0.25 -31.54
C GLU A 56 25.80 -1.10 -30.33
N THR A 57 26.73 -1.45 -29.44
CA THR A 57 26.43 -2.12 -28.17
C THR A 57 25.64 -1.21 -27.23
N ASP A 58 25.88 0.11 -27.31
CA ASP A 58 25.14 1.12 -26.57
C ASP A 58 23.67 1.22 -26.99
N LYS A 59 23.32 0.97 -28.26
CA LYS A 59 21.93 1.12 -28.74
C LYS A 59 20.95 0.14 -28.07
N ALA A 60 21.32 -1.13 -27.94
CA ALA A 60 20.49 -2.13 -27.25
C ALA A 60 20.38 -1.83 -25.74
N LEU A 61 21.44 -1.29 -25.14
CA LEU A 61 21.44 -0.81 -23.76
C LEU A 61 20.49 0.39 -23.59
N TYR A 62 20.57 1.38 -24.47
CA TYR A 62 19.69 2.56 -24.47
C TYR A 62 18.23 2.18 -24.71
N ASP A 63 17.93 1.27 -25.65
CA ASP A 63 16.57 0.79 -25.91
C ASP A 63 15.99 0.04 -24.69
N GLY A 64 16.82 -0.78 -24.03
CA GLY A 64 16.49 -1.43 -22.77
C GLY A 64 16.23 -0.42 -21.65
N LEU A 65 17.07 0.61 -21.53
CA LEU A 65 16.95 1.66 -20.52
C LEU A 65 15.70 2.52 -20.74
N GLN A 66 15.39 2.89 -21.99
CA GLN A 66 14.17 3.60 -22.34
C GLN A 66 12.93 2.78 -21.99
N THR A 67 12.97 1.47 -22.27
CA THR A 67 11.89 0.55 -21.91
C THR A 67 11.67 0.48 -20.41
N GLU A 68 12.75 0.32 -19.62
CA GLU A 68 12.66 0.29 -18.17
C GLU A 68 12.25 1.63 -17.57
N TRP A 69 12.71 2.74 -18.14
CA TRP A 69 12.26 4.08 -17.76
C TRP A 69 10.76 4.25 -18.02
N CYS A 70 10.26 3.86 -19.20
CA CYS A 70 8.83 3.90 -19.51
C CYS A 70 8.00 3.04 -18.54
N LYS A 71 8.48 1.84 -18.18
CA LYS A 71 7.83 0.97 -17.17
C LYS A 71 7.82 1.62 -15.78
N ALA A 72 8.94 2.19 -15.35
CA ALA A 72 9.05 2.88 -14.06
C ALA A 72 8.15 4.11 -14.02
N TYR A 73 8.15 4.91 -15.09
CA TYR A 73 7.30 6.08 -15.25
C TYR A 73 5.80 5.72 -15.24
N ALA A 74 5.40 4.69 -15.98
CA ALA A 74 4.03 4.18 -15.97
C ALA A 74 3.60 3.71 -14.58
N ARG A 75 4.50 3.06 -13.82
CA ARG A 75 4.23 2.66 -12.44
C ARG A 75 4.04 3.88 -11.53
N VAL A 76 4.88 4.90 -11.64
CA VAL A 76 4.72 6.15 -10.86
C VAL A 76 3.39 6.84 -11.20
N LYS A 77 3.02 6.90 -12.49
CA LYS A 77 1.74 7.46 -12.93
C LYS A 77 0.55 6.71 -12.33
N ARG A 78 0.53 5.38 -12.45
CA ARG A 78 -0.50 4.53 -11.84
C ARG A 78 -0.56 4.74 -10.32
N TRP A 79 0.58 4.78 -9.65
CA TRP A 79 0.59 4.92 -8.20
C TRP A 79 0.04 6.26 -7.74
N ARG A 80 0.29 7.34 -8.50
CA ARG A 80 -0.34 8.64 -8.28
C ARG A 80 -1.86 8.58 -8.43
N GLU A 81 -2.35 7.89 -9.46
CA GLU A 81 -3.80 7.68 -9.65
C GLU A 81 -4.41 6.87 -8.49
N GLU A 82 -3.76 5.80 -8.07
CA GLU A 82 -4.20 4.97 -6.93
C GLU A 82 -4.29 5.76 -5.63
N VAL A 83 -3.33 6.65 -5.35
CA VAL A 83 -3.39 7.53 -4.17
C VAL A 83 -4.60 8.47 -4.23
N LEU A 84 -4.89 9.06 -5.38
CA LEU A 84 -6.07 9.92 -5.57
C LEU A 84 -7.37 9.14 -5.42
N LEU A 85 -7.45 7.94 -5.99
CA LEU A 85 -8.61 7.05 -5.86
C LEU A 85 -8.83 6.66 -4.39
N LEU A 86 -7.77 6.29 -3.67
CA LEU A 86 -7.86 5.94 -2.26
C LEU A 86 -8.38 7.11 -1.41
N GLN A 87 -7.89 8.33 -1.65
CA GLN A 87 -8.39 9.52 -0.96
C GLN A 87 -9.89 9.76 -1.21
N GLU A 88 -10.35 9.57 -2.44
CA GLU A 88 -11.77 9.69 -2.77
C GLU A 88 -12.60 8.54 -2.17
N GLU A 89 -12.08 7.31 -2.15
CA GLU A 89 -12.74 6.18 -1.47
C GLU A 89 -12.90 6.43 0.03
N MET A 90 -11.87 6.96 0.68
CA MET A 90 -11.94 7.37 2.09
C MET A 90 -13.07 8.40 2.28
N ARG A 91 -13.12 9.44 1.45
CA ARG A 91 -14.20 10.44 1.50
C ARG A 91 -15.58 9.80 1.30
N ARG A 92 -15.74 8.92 0.30
CA ARG A 92 -16.99 8.21 0.00
C ARG A 92 -17.41 7.26 1.11
N CYS A 93 -16.47 6.62 1.79
CA CYS A 93 -16.74 5.76 2.94
C CYS A 93 -17.44 6.54 4.06
N LEU A 94 -17.01 7.76 4.38
CA LEU A 94 -17.69 8.59 5.40
C LEU A 94 -19.10 8.96 4.97
N VAL A 95 -19.26 9.41 3.72
CA VAL A 95 -20.57 9.80 3.17
C VAL A 95 -21.54 8.60 3.17
N THR A 96 -21.05 7.43 2.79
CA THR A 96 -21.84 6.20 2.77
C THR A 96 -22.28 5.81 4.18
N LEU A 97 -21.41 5.91 5.17
CA LEU A 97 -21.75 5.59 6.55
C LEU A 97 -22.81 6.54 7.12
N GLU A 98 -22.71 7.85 6.85
CA GLU A 98 -23.73 8.80 7.29
C GLU A 98 -25.06 8.58 6.55
N TRP A 99 -25.02 8.33 5.24
CA TRP A 99 -26.22 7.98 4.48
C TRP A 99 -26.91 6.74 5.05
N GLN A 100 -26.15 5.68 5.35
CA GLN A 100 -26.68 4.49 6.01
C GLN A 100 -27.24 4.79 7.40
N ALA A 101 -26.61 5.67 8.19
CA ALA A 101 -27.14 6.07 9.49
C ALA A 101 -28.49 6.78 9.36
N CYS A 102 -28.63 7.69 8.40
CA CYS A 102 -29.91 8.32 8.08
C CYS A 102 -30.97 7.29 7.65
N GLN A 103 -30.59 6.31 6.82
CA GLN A 103 -31.51 5.23 6.44
C GLN A 103 -32.00 4.43 7.65
N TRP A 104 -31.16 4.20 8.66
CA TRP A 104 -31.59 3.56 9.90
C TRP A 104 -32.52 4.44 10.73
N VAL A 105 -32.27 5.74 10.80
CA VAL A 105 -33.17 6.68 11.49
C VAL A 105 -34.56 6.69 10.84
N GLU A 106 -34.63 6.70 9.51
CA GLU A 106 -35.93 6.62 8.82
C GLU A 106 -36.62 5.28 9.08
N ARG A 107 -35.87 4.18 9.14
CA ARG A 107 -36.41 2.85 9.51
C ARG A 107 -36.89 2.76 10.96
N ALA A 108 -36.57 3.71 11.83
CA ALA A 108 -37.12 3.74 13.19
C ALA A 108 -38.62 4.10 13.20
N ARG A 109 -39.13 4.69 12.10
CA ARG A 109 -40.54 5.06 11.93
C ARG A 109 -41.27 3.92 11.21
N ILE A 110 -41.77 2.95 11.98
CA ILE A 110 -42.50 1.79 11.46
C ILE A 110 -43.95 1.90 11.90
N ASP A 111 -44.85 2.18 10.98
CA ASP A 111 -46.30 2.30 11.27
C ASP A 111 -46.98 0.94 11.49
N THR A 112 -46.27 -0.16 11.25
CA THR A 112 -46.81 -1.54 11.34
C THR A 112 -46.68 -2.16 12.73
N PHE A 113 -45.79 -1.65 13.58
CA PHE A 113 -45.58 -2.19 14.93
C PHE A 113 -46.22 -1.28 15.97
N GLU A 114 -46.68 -1.87 17.07
CA GLU A 114 -47.31 -1.17 18.19
C GLU A 114 -46.67 -1.61 19.52
N GLY A 115 -46.82 -0.77 20.54
CA GLY A 115 -46.35 -1.05 21.90
C GLY A 115 -44.85 -1.33 21.98
N GLU A 116 -44.48 -2.31 22.81
CA GLU A 116 -43.08 -2.68 23.09
C GLU A 116 -42.29 -3.07 21.84
N ARG A 117 -42.97 -3.65 20.83
CA ARG A 117 -42.32 -4.06 19.58
C ARG A 117 -41.86 -2.87 18.75
N LEU A 118 -42.67 -1.80 18.73
CA LEU A 118 -42.30 -0.55 18.06
C LEU A 118 -41.11 0.11 18.78
N GLU A 119 -41.17 0.15 20.10
CA GLU A 119 -40.10 0.72 20.94
C GLU A 119 -38.78 -0.03 20.73
N GLY A 120 -38.79 -1.36 20.78
CA GLY A 120 -37.60 -2.18 20.56
C GLY A 120 -37.03 -2.03 19.14
N ALA A 121 -37.88 -2.00 18.12
CA ALA A 121 -37.46 -1.79 16.73
C ALA A 121 -36.86 -0.39 16.52
N SER A 122 -37.47 0.63 17.11
CA SER A 122 -36.98 2.02 17.08
C SER A 122 -35.64 2.15 17.79
N ALA A 123 -35.52 1.59 19.00
CA ALA A 123 -34.28 1.58 19.78
C ALA A 123 -33.14 0.92 19.01
N TYR A 124 -33.39 -0.25 18.42
CA TYR A 124 -32.39 -0.96 17.60
C TYR A 124 -31.98 -0.15 16.37
N ALA A 125 -32.93 0.47 15.68
CA ALA A 125 -32.63 1.31 14.52
C ALA A 125 -31.75 2.52 14.89
N HIS A 126 -32.03 3.17 16.03
CA HIS A 126 -31.19 4.25 16.55
C HIS A 126 -29.80 3.78 16.96
N GLU A 127 -29.69 2.60 17.59
CA GLU A 127 -28.40 1.98 17.91
C GLU A 127 -27.58 1.73 16.63
N GLN A 128 -28.21 1.18 15.58
CA GLN A 128 -27.56 0.93 14.29
C GLN A 128 -27.09 2.22 13.60
N ALA A 129 -27.83 3.31 13.74
CA ALA A 129 -27.41 4.64 13.27
C ALA A 129 -26.21 5.16 14.08
N ALA A 130 -26.24 5.01 15.41
CA ALA A 130 -25.15 5.43 16.29
C ALA A 130 -23.85 4.67 16.02
N ILE A 131 -23.93 3.34 15.80
CA ILE A 131 -22.77 2.51 15.44
C ILE A 131 -22.12 2.99 14.14
N ARG A 132 -22.90 3.32 13.11
CA ARG A 132 -22.34 3.80 11.83
C ARG A 132 -21.65 5.15 11.97
N ARG A 133 -22.26 6.06 12.73
CA ARG A 133 -21.65 7.35 13.07
C ARG A 133 -20.38 7.20 13.88
N SER A 134 -20.31 6.24 14.81
CA SER A 134 -19.10 5.99 15.59
C SER A 134 -17.96 5.42 14.72
N ILE A 135 -18.28 4.53 13.77
CA ILE A 135 -17.31 4.03 12.77
C ILE A 135 -16.80 5.19 11.91
N ALA A 136 -17.69 6.04 11.40
CA ALA A 136 -17.33 7.21 10.59
C ALA A 136 -16.43 8.17 11.36
N ALA A 137 -16.77 8.49 12.62
CA ALA A 137 -15.95 9.35 13.48
C ALA A 137 -14.56 8.75 13.74
N ARG A 138 -14.48 7.43 13.95
CA ARG A 138 -13.19 6.73 14.12
C ARG A 138 -12.34 6.81 12.86
N PHE A 139 -12.93 6.59 11.68
CA PHE A 139 -12.21 6.73 10.41
C PHE A 139 -11.76 8.16 10.16
N GLN A 140 -12.63 9.13 10.39
CA GLN A 140 -12.27 10.56 10.26
C GLN A 140 -11.10 10.93 11.17
N LYS A 141 -11.08 10.45 12.42
CA LYS A 141 -9.95 10.68 13.34
C LYS A 141 -8.66 10.04 12.82
N LEU A 142 -8.72 8.77 12.40
CA LEU A 142 -7.56 8.04 11.86
C LEU A 142 -6.98 8.69 10.61
N TRP A 143 -7.85 9.16 9.72
CA TRP A 143 -7.46 9.76 8.45
C TRP A 143 -7.02 11.22 8.58
N ASN A 144 -7.47 11.94 9.61
CA ASN A 144 -6.97 13.27 9.93
C ASN A 144 -5.63 13.24 10.67
N SER A 145 -5.35 12.18 11.44
CA SER A 145 -4.05 12.02 12.12
C SER A 145 -2.94 11.54 11.18
N THR A 146 -3.33 10.90 10.08
CA THR A 146 -2.40 10.48 9.03
C THR A 146 -2.30 11.66 8.07
N ASP A 147 -1.19 12.40 8.08
CA ASP A 147 -1.04 13.57 7.22
C ASP A 147 -0.87 13.16 5.74
N LEU A 148 -1.97 12.74 5.11
CA LEU A 148 -2.02 12.41 3.69
C LEU A 148 -1.99 13.68 2.82
N ARG A 149 -1.93 14.87 3.43
CA ARG A 149 -1.86 16.16 2.74
C ARG A 149 -0.46 16.47 2.23
N GLU A 150 0.57 15.76 2.71
CA GLU A 150 1.93 15.86 2.18
C GLU A 150 2.04 15.35 0.74
N PHE A 151 1.08 14.55 0.26
CA PHE A 151 0.98 14.12 -1.13
C PHE A 151 0.06 15.06 -1.94
N ARG A 152 0.36 16.36 -1.91
CA ARG A 152 -0.18 17.32 -2.88
C ARG A 152 0.80 17.40 -4.07
N PRO A 153 0.34 17.25 -5.32
CA PRO A 153 1.21 17.26 -6.50
C PRO A 153 1.91 18.62 -6.72
#